data_AF-A0A5Q0BK11-F1
#
_entry.id   AF-A0A5Q0BK11-F1
#
_cell.length_a   1.000
_cell.length_b   1.000
_cell.length_c   1.000
_cell.angle_alpha   90.00
_cell.angle_beta   90.00
_cell.angle_gamma   90.00
#
_symmetry.space_group_name_H-M   'P 1'
#
loop_
_entity.id
_entity.type
_entity.pdbx_description
1 polymer ?
#
loop_
_entity_poly.entity_id
_entity_poly.type
_entity_poly.pdbx_seq_one_letter_code
_entity_poly.pdbx_strand_id
1 'polypeptide(L)' 'MKTLMQINNSLFSEQGRSPKLAQRFVRARQSRNTDKRLIVRDLALNHPAPHLIADLFQALITYSAFPRH' A
#
# COMPACT_ATOMS: atom_id res chain seq x y z
N MET A 1 9.33 17.02 1.97
CA MET A 1 8.16 16.35 1.35
C MET A 1 7.81 15.10 2.16
N LYS A 2 6.53 14.86 2.48
CA LYS A 2 6.09 13.64 3.19
C LYS A 2 5.10 12.88 2.33
N THR A 3 5.34 11.60 2.08
CA THR A 3 4.41 10.77 1.28
C THR A 3 3.43 10.06 2.21
N LEU A 4 2.14 10.12 1.88
CA LEU A 4 1.09 9.32 2.52
C LEU A 4 0.72 8.18 1.57
N MET A 5 0.84 6.94 2.03
CA MET A 5 0.43 5.77 1.25
C MET A 5 -0.84 5.17 1.84
N GLN A 6 -1.90 5.07 1.04
CA GLN A 6 -3.13 4.40 1.38
C GLN A 6 -3.19 3.06 0.65
N ILE A 7 -3.25 1.96 1.41
CA ILE A 7 -3.37 0.61 0.87
C ILE A 7 -4.80 0.11 1.15
N ASN A 8 -5.54 -0.18 0.10
CA ASN A 8 -6.88 -0.76 0.20
C ASN A 8 -6.81 -2.25 -0.15
N ASN A 9 -7.35 -3.11 0.72
CA ASN A 9 -7.40 -4.56 0.52
C ASN A 9 -8.79 -5.11 0.89
N SER A 10 -9.84 -4.46 0.42
CA SER A 10 -11.22 -4.87 0.68
C SER A 10 -11.93 -5.17 -0.62
N LEU A 11 -12.48 -6.38 -0.73
CA LEU A 11 -13.33 -6.81 -1.85
C LEU A 11 -14.59 -5.95 -1.99
N PHE A 12 -14.99 -5.26 -0.92
CA PHE A 12 -16.20 -4.43 -0.88
C PHE A 12 -15.97 -2.95 -1.23
N SER A 13 -14.76 -2.58 -1.68
CA SER A 13 -14.43 -1.23 -2.20
C SER A 13 -15.10 -0.08 -1.41
N GLU A 14 -15.68 0.92 -2.08
CA GLU A 14 -16.38 2.09 -1.51
C GLU A 14 -17.58 1.75 -0.60
N GLN A 15 -18.08 0.51 -0.64
CA GLN A 15 -19.29 0.08 0.08
C GLN A 15 -18.97 -0.53 1.45
N GLY A 16 -17.70 -0.86 1.71
CA GLY A 16 -17.23 -1.35 3.00
C GLY A 16 -17.18 -0.25 4.08
N ARG A 17 -17.24 -0.67 5.36
CA ARG A 17 -17.09 0.25 6.51
C ARG A 17 -15.64 0.72 6.69
N SER A 18 -14.67 -0.15 6.46
CA SER A 18 -13.23 0.15 6.62
C SER A 18 -12.68 1.14 5.58
N PRO A 19 -13.03 1.03 4.28
CA PRO A 19 -12.59 1.99 3.25
C PRO A 19 -13.08 3.42 3.53
N LYS A 20 -14.32 3.59 4.01
CA LYS A 20 -14.85 4.91 4.40
C LYS A 20 -14.08 5.55 5.55
N LEU A 21 -13.66 4.76 6.55
CA LEU A 21 -12.85 5.28 7.66
C LEU A 21 -11.45 5.70 7.19
N ALA A 22 -10.81 4.88 6.35
CA ALA A 22 -9.50 5.19 5.78
C ALA A 22 -9.53 6.47 4.94
N GLN A 23 -10.56 6.65 4.11
CA GLN A 23 -10.77 7.88 3.34
C GLN A 23 -10.94 9.12 4.23
N ARG A 24 -11.74 9.02 5.31
CA ARG A 24 -11.92 10.14 6.27
C ARG A 24 -10.60 10.54 6.91
N PHE A 25 -9.78 9.56 7.30
CA PHE A 25 -8.45 9.81 7.86
C PHE A 25 -7.53 10.50 6.84
N VAL A 26 -7.46 10.02 5.61
CA VAL A 26 -6.63 10.61 4.55
C VAL A 26 -7.05 12.05 4.24
N ARG A 27 -8.36 12.32 4.12
CA ARG A 27 -8.90 13.67 3.91
C ARG A 27 -8.50 14.62 5.05
N ALA A 28 -8.65 14.19 6.31
CA ALA A 28 -8.23 14.98 7.47
C ALA A 28 -6.71 15.19 7.53
N ARG A 29 -5.91 14.26 6.99
CA ARG A 29 -4.45 14.35 6.96
C ARG A 29 -3.93 15.26 5.84
N GLN A 30 -4.64 15.31 4.71
CA GLN A 30 -4.38 16.20 3.58
C GLN A 30 -4.74 17.66 3.92
N SER A 31 -5.89 17.91 4.57
CA SER A 31 -6.30 19.27 4.94
C SER A 31 -5.37 19.96 5.94
N ARG A 32 -4.60 19.18 6.72
CA ARG A 32 -3.60 19.68 7.68
C ARG A 32 -2.21 19.87 7.09
N ASN A 33 -1.94 19.42 5.87
CA ASN A 33 -0.61 19.50 5.27
C ASN A 33 -0.67 19.27 3.74
N THR A 34 -0.66 20.36 2.98
CA THR A 34 -0.84 20.38 1.52
C THR A 34 0.34 19.81 0.74
N ASP A 35 1.54 19.72 1.35
CA ASP A 35 2.78 19.22 0.71
C ASP A 35 2.97 17.70 0.80
N LYS A 36 1.85 16.96 0.93
CA LYS A 36 1.88 15.51 1.03
C LYS A 36 1.44 14.84 -0.26
N ARG A 37 2.38 14.15 -0.91
CA ARG A 37 2.08 13.24 -2.02
C ARG A 37 1.24 12.08 -1.49
N LEU A 38 0.00 11.95 -1.97
CA LEU A 38 -0.84 10.77 -1.70
C LEU A 38 -0.58 9.71 -2.78
N ILE A 39 -0.28 8.48 -2.36
CA ILE A 39 -0.21 7.31 -3.22
C ILE A 39 -1.29 6.34 -2.75
N VAL A 40 -2.26 6.04 -3.62
CA VAL A 40 -3.31 5.06 -3.34
C VAL A 40 -2.99 3.78 -4.10
N ARG A 41 -2.98 2.63 -3.41
CA ARG A 41 -2.79 1.31 -4.00
C ARG A 41 -3.94 0.40 -3.61
N ASP A 42 -4.71 -0.02 -4.60
CA ASP A 42 -5.77 -1.02 -4.44
C ASP A 42 -5.22 -2.41 -4.77
N LEU A 43 -5.14 -3.27 -3.76
CA LEU A 43 -4.64 -4.64 -3.86
C LEU A 43 -5.76 -5.66 -4.09
N ALA A 44 -7.03 -5.26 -3.96
CA ALA A 44 -8.17 -6.18 -4.03
C ALA A 44 -8.68 -6.39 -5.46
N LEU A 45 -8.61 -5.36 -6.31
CA LEU A 45 -9.26 -5.38 -7.63
C LEU A 45 -8.28 -5.21 -8.81
N ASN A 46 -7.31 -4.30 -8.70
CA ASN A 46 -6.57 -3.83 -9.88
C ASN A 46 -5.07 -4.13 -9.87
N HIS A 47 -4.46 -4.33 -8.70
CA HIS A 47 -3.02 -4.59 -8.57
C HIS A 47 -2.73 -5.63 -7.49
N PRO A 48 -3.15 -6.90 -7.68
CA PRO A 48 -2.79 -7.95 -6.74
C PRO A 48 -1.27 -7.99 -6.60
N ALA A 49 -0.80 -8.13 -5.36
CA ALA A 49 0.62 -8.33 -5.15
C ALA A 49 1.02 -9.65 -5.84
N PRO A 50 2.18 -9.70 -6.52
CA PRO A 50 2.65 -10.95 -7.11
C PRO A 50 2.73 -12.01 -6.01
N HIS A 51 2.22 -13.20 -6.30
CA HIS A 51 2.31 -14.31 -5.38
C HIS A 51 3.77 -14.68 -5.13
N LEU A 52 4.05 -15.13 -3.92
CA LEU A 52 5.36 -15.67 -3.58
C LEU A 52 5.56 -17.00 -4.30
N ILE A 53 6.28 -16.97 -5.41
CA ILE A 53 6.69 -18.17 -6.15
C ILE A 53 8.09 -18.61 -5.71
N ALA A 54 8.44 -19.87 -5.97
CA ALA A 54 9.72 -20.46 -5.55
C ALA A 54 10.93 -19.60 -6.01
N ASP A 55 10.95 -19.18 -7.27
CA ASP A 55 12.04 -18.37 -7.82
C ASP A 55 12.18 -17.01 -7.11
N LEU A 56 11.04 -16.36 -6.81
CA LEU A 56 11.02 -15.09 -6.07
C LEU A 56 11.47 -15.27 -4.62
N PHE A 57 11.03 -16.35 -3.98
CA PHE A 57 11.46 -16.69 -2.63
C PHE A 57 12.96 -16.94 -2.56
N GLN A 58 13.49 -17.76 -3.48
CA GLN A 58 14.91 -18.06 -3.57
C GLN A 58 15.73 -16.78 -3.81
N ALA A 59 15.29 -15.91 -4.73
CA ALA A 59 15.94 -14.63 -4.99
C ALA A 59 15.96 -13.73 -3.74
N LEU A 60 14.87 -13.67 -2.96
CA LEU A 60 14.77 -12.84 -1.76
C LEU A 60 15.67 -13.34 -0.63
N ILE A 61 15.74 -14.66 -0.38
CA ILE A 61 16.60 -15.21 0.67
C ILE A 61 18.08 -15.12 0.27
N THR A 62 18.42 -15.33 -1.00
CA THR A 62 19.78 -15.13 -1.50
C THR A 62 20.19 -13.65 -1.43
N TYR A 63 19.30 -12.71 -1.77
CA TYR A 63 19.59 -11.27 -1.64
C TYR A 63 19.78 -10.82 -0.19
N SER A 64 19.03 -11.40 0.76
CA SER A 64 19.20 -11.11 2.18
C SER A 64 20.51 -11.64 2.79
N ALA A 65 21.19 -12.56 2.10
CA ALA A 65 22.48 -13.09 2.51
C ALA A 65 23.67 -12.20 2.10
N PHE A 66 23.45 -11.16 1.30
CA PHE A 66 24.46 -10.16 0.96
C PHE A 66 24.26 -8.89 1.80
N PRO A 67 25.32 -8.35 2.45
CA PRO A 67 25.19 -7.11 3.22
C PRO A 67 24.82 -5.96 2.29
N ARG A 68 23.75 -5.25 2.63
CA ARG A 68 23.42 -3.98 1.96
C ARG A 68 24.45 -2.94 2.39
N HIS A 69 25.37 -2.60 1.50
CA HIS A 69 26.29 -1.46 1.64
C HIS A 69 25.53 -0.13 1.62
#